data_AF-A0A8J1Y4S9-F1
#
_entry.id   AF-A0A8J1Y4S9-F1
#
_cell.length_a   1.000
_cell.length_b   1.000
_cell.length_c   1.000
_cell.angle_alpha   90.00
_cell.angle_beta   90.00
_cell.angle_gamma   90.00
#
_symmetry.space_group_name_H-M   'P 1'
#
loop_
_entity.id
_entity.type
_entity.pdbx_description
1 polymer ?
#
loop_
_entity_poly.entity_id
_entity_poly.type
_entity_poly.pdbx_seq_one_letter_code
_entity_poly.pdbx_strand_id
1 'polypeptide(L)'
;MPLGMNSMTLRIDYDMLLMLFGLLTLPISNIYKQLTITRLIPIIFFKETTWDSPIRQMWDRVRKYNLTELLTNMIVNGIYLTKGSWKRFIKLEVNDKQRAIYRTTCNTYRRHDVCLNICDVKDGATGPLRPCVWWTLAKMKPELLTQCKTMMRLATDSHDFRVKNDGINSTCFLCDMFEIETLDHFLFSCTNFSDERIKLAKILDKYSSNGLTDNKNIIFNFNGNVTYSDMAGISNIIHVMYIKRAKLISQYAGN
;
A
#
# COMPACT_ATOMS: atom_id res chain seq x y z
N MET A 1 12.45 5.28 -4.62
CA MET A 1 11.92 4.50 -3.47
C MET A 1 10.40 4.47 -3.60
N PRO A 2 9.72 3.32 -3.66
CA PRO A 2 8.26 3.32 -3.61
C PRO A 2 7.83 3.67 -2.19
N LEU A 3 7.51 4.95 -1.98
CA LEU A 3 6.75 5.44 -0.83
C LEU A 3 5.37 4.78 -0.92
N GLY A 4 5.08 3.81 -0.06
CA GLY A 4 3.74 3.22 -0.06
C GLY A 4 3.56 1.99 0.81
N MET A 5 4.60 1.17 1.01
CA MET A 5 4.41 -0.07 1.78
C MET A 5 5.45 -0.31 2.87
N ASN A 6 6.68 0.22 2.75
CA ASN A 6 7.69 0.01 3.78
C ASN A 6 7.40 0.90 4.99
N SER A 7 6.68 0.37 5.98
CA SER A 7 6.55 1.03 7.27
C SER A 7 7.95 1.28 7.84
N MET A 8 8.11 2.40 8.58
CA MET A 8 9.36 2.75 9.24
C MET A 8 9.92 1.57 10.07
N THR A 9 9.03 0.78 10.68
CA THR A 9 9.34 -0.46 11.39
C THR A 9 10.08 -1.48 10.53
N LEU A 10 9.66 -1.73 9.29
CA LEU A 10 10.33 -2.70 8.41
C LEU A 10 11.72 -2.24 8.01
N ARG A 11 11.91 -0.93 7.87
CA ARG A 11 13.23 -0.36 7.58
C ARG A 11 14.16 -0.55 8.78
N ILE A 12 13.68 -0.25 9.98
CA ILE A 12 14.42 -0.48 11.23
C ILE A 12 14.80 -1.96 11.36
N ASP A 13 13.86 -2.87 11.13
CA ASP A 13 14.10 -4.30 11.22
C ASP A 13 15.15 -4.78 10.22
N TYR A 14 15.06 -4.31 8.98
CA TYR A 14 16.05 -4.60 7.93
C TYR A 14 17.46 -4.11 8.33
N ASP A 15 17.57 -2.87 8.80
CA ASP A 15 18.86 -2.29 9.20
C ASP A 15 19.43 -3.00 10.45
N MET A 16 18.59 -3.40 11.41
CA MET A 16 18.99 -4.21 12.57
C MET A 16 19.53 -5.60 12.17
N LEU A 17 18.90 -6.28 11.23
CA LEU A 17 19.36 -7.58 10.72
C LEU A 17 20.69 -7.47 9.96
N LEU A 18 20.87 -6.38 9.19
CA LEU A 18 22.14 -6.09 8.53
C LEU A 18 23.25 -5.76 9.54
N MET A 19 22.93 -5.00 10.59
CA MET A 19 23.86 -4.64 11.64
C MET A 19 24.32 -5.87 12.42
N LEU A 20 23.40 -6.75 12.83
CA LEU A 20 23.74 -8.00 13.52
C LEU A 20 24.71 -8.85 12.71
N PHE A 21 24.43 -9.03 11.41
CA PHE A 21 25.32 -9.76 10.53
C PHE A 21 26.67 -9.07 10.32
N GLY A 22 26.67 -7.73 10.26
CA GLY A 22 27.90 -6.95 10.27
C GLY A 22 28.78 -7.27 11.48
N LEU A 23 28.19 -7.33 12.68
CA LEU A 23 28.90 -7.69 13.91
C LEU A 23 29.43 -9.13 13.88
N LEU A 24 28.63 -10.08 13.40
CA LEU A 24 29.01 -11.49 13.32
C LEU A 24 30.11 -11.78 12.29
N THR A 25 30.24 -10.96 11.26
CA THR A 25 31.25 -11.12 10.19
C THR A 25 32.60 -10.46 10.49
N LEU A 26 32.73 -9.73 11.61
CA LEU A 26 34.00 -9.18 12.05
C LEU A 26 35.04 -10.28 12.36
N PRO A 27 36.35 -9.95 12.42
CA PRO A 27 37.37 -10.86 12.93
C PRO A 27 37.07 -11.31 14.37
N ILE A 28 37.43 -12.54 14.74
CA ILE A 28 37.16 -13.07 16.10
C ILE A 28 37.91 -12.32 17.20
N SER A 29 39.02 -11.65 16.86
CA SER A 29 39.75 -10.76 17.76
C SER A 29 39.01 -9.44 18.06
N ASN A 30 37.95 -9.12 17.33
CA ASN A 30 37.18 -7.92 17.54
C ASN A 30 36.24 -8.09 18.74
N ILE A 31 36.36 -7.19 19.73
CA ILE A 31 35.57 -7.21 20.97
C ILE A 31 34.06 -7.17 20.74
N TYR A 32 33.59 -6.46 19.70
CA TYR A 32 32.15 -6.36 19.41
C TYR A 32 31.58 -7.70 18.93
N LYS A 33 32.36 -8.48 18.16
CA LYS A 33 31.95 -9.84 17.77
C LYS A 33 31.93 -10.77 18.96
N GLN A 34 32.99 -10.76 19.78
CA GLN A 34 33.05 -11.58 20.98
C GLN A 34 31.86 -11.30 21.89
N LEU A 35 31.59 -10.03 22.21
CA LEU A 35 30.42 -9.63 22.99
C LEU A 35 29.11 -10.08 22.35
N THR A 36 28.97 -9.92 21.02
CA THR A 36 27.77 -10.35 20.30
C THR A 36 27.55 -11.86 20.43
N ILE A 37 28.58 -12.67 20.18
CA ILE A 37 28.50 -14.13 20.30
C ILE A 37 28.23 -14.55 21.75
N THR A 38 28.96 -14.00 22.71
CA THR A 38 28.77 -14.28 24.15
C THR A 38 27.34 -13.98 24.60
N ARG A 39 26.71 -12.93 24.08
CA ARG A 39 25.32 -12.60 24.39
C ARG A 39 24.31 -13.44 23.61
N LEU A 40 24.62 -13.87 22.40
CA LEU A 40 23.72 -14.72 21.60
C LEU A 40 23.70 -16.17 22.06
N ILE A 41 24.83 -16.74 22.50
CA ILE A 41 24.91 -18.16 22.91
C ILE A 41 23.84 -18.51 23.95
N PRO A 42 23.66 -17.76 25.06
CA PRO A 42 22.63 -18.10 26.02
C PRO A 42 21.20 -17.98 25.48
N ILE A 43 20.97 -17.01 24.59
CA ILE A 43 19.66 -16.82 23.94
C ILE A 43 19.35 -17.99 23.01
N ILE A 44 20.34 -18.48 22.27
CA ILE A 44 20.20 -19.58 21.29
C ILE A 44 20.01 -20.92 22.00
N PHE A 45 20.89 -21.25 22.94
CA PHE A 45 20.98 -22.60 23.50
C PHE A 45 20.21 -22.78 24.81
N PHE A 46 20.14 -21.75 25.65
CA PHE A 46 19.51 -21.84 26.98
C PHE A 46 18.13 -21.17 27.03
N LYS A 47 17.67 -20.59 25.91
CA LYS A 47 16.38 -19.87 25.80
C LYS A 47 16.20 -18.80 26.89
N GLU A 48 17.29 -18.20 27.38
CA GLU A 48 17.20 -17.16 28.41
C GLU A 48 16.36 -15.97 27.91
N THR A 49 15.35 -15.57 28.67
CA THR A 49 14.35 -14.59 28.23
C THR A 49 14.47 -13.22 28.89
N THR A 50 15.30 -13.04 29.91
CA THR A 50 15.13 -11.97 30.91
C THR A 50 15.88 -10.66 30.66
N TRP A 51 16.71 -10.56 29.61
CA TRP A 51 17.57 -9.38 29.39
C TRP A 51 17.12 -8.56 28.17
N ASP A 52 16.66 -7.33 28.40
CA ASP A 52 16.49 -6.35 27.32
C ASP A 52 17.85 -5.75 26.94
N SER A 53 18.25 -5.95 25.70
CA SER A 53 19.52 -5.45 25.17
C SER A 53 19.43 -5.26 23.67
N PRO A 54 20.28 -4.41 23.05
CA PRO A 54 20.29 -4.23 21.61
C PRO A 54 20.49 -5.54 20.82
N ILE A 55 21.36 -6.44 21.30
CA ILE A 55 21.62 -7.74 20.68
C ILE A 55 20.37 -8.63 20.76
N ARG A 56 19.66 -8.60 21.89
CA ARG A 56 18.39 -9.31 22.04
C ARG A 56 17.33 -8.77 21.07
N GLN A 57 17.20 -7.45 20.95
CA GLN A 57 16.24 -6.85 20.01
C GLN A 57 16.54 -7.27 18.56
N MET A 58 17.82 -7.33 18.16
CA MET A 58 18.21 -7.83 16.85
C MET A 58 17.89 -9.31 16.68
N TRP A 59 18.14 -10.14 17.70
CA TRP A 59 17.78 -11.56 17.69
C TRP A 59 16.25 -11.77 17.60
N ASP A 60 15.47 -10.91 18.24
CA ASP A 60 14.02 -10.96 18.14
C ASP A 60 13.53 -10.67 16.72
N ARG A 61 14.28 -9.87 15.94
CA ARG A 61 14.04 -9.73 14.50
C ARG A 61 14.41 -10.99 13.74
N VAL A 62 15.54 -11.63 14.06
CA VAL A 62 15.90 -12.94 13.48
C VAL A 62 14.76 -13.94 13.68
N ARG A 63 14.16 -13.99 14.89
CA ARG A 63 12.97 -14.82 15.18
C ARG A 63 11.74 -14.39 14.36
N LYS A 64 11.43 -13.09 14.33
CA LYS A 64 10.27 -12.53 13.62
C LYS A 64 10.23 -12.90 12.13
N TYR A 65 11.41 -12.98 11.50
CA TYR A 65 11.57 -13.31 10.07
C TYR A 65 12.00 -14.76 9.82
N ASN A 66 11.86 -15.66 10.81
CA ASN A 66 12.18 -17.09 10.68
C ASN A 66 13.64 -17.37 10.24
N LEU A 67 14.58 -16.51 10.64
CA LEU A 67 16.01 -16.60 10.27
C LEU A 67 16.85 -17.38 11.30
N THR A 68 16.23 -17.97 12.31
CA THR A 68 16.91 -18.53 13.49
C THR A 68 17.85 -19.68 13.17
N GLU A 69 17.38 -20.64 12.38
CA GLU A 69 18.17 -21.82 12.01
C GLU A 69 19.40 -21.43 11.19
N LEU A 70 19.18 -20.61 10.17
CA LEU A 70 20.25 -20.11 9.31
C LEU A 70 21.32 -19.35 10.12
N LEU A 71 20.94 -18.41 10.99
CA LEU A 71 21.91 -17.66 11.77
C LEU A 71 22.63 -18.54 12.80
N THR A 72 21.91 -19.48 13.42
CA THR A 72 22.50 -20.44 14.36
C THR A 72 23.55 -21.29 13.67
N ASN A 73 23.26 -21.80 12.48
CA ASN A 73 24.21 -22.58 11.68
C ASN A 73 25.44 -21.76 11.28
N MET A 74 25.29 -20.47 10.97
CA MET A 74 26.45 -19.60 10.69
C MET A 74 27.33 -19.40 11.92
N ILE A 75 26.72 -19.24 13.11
CA ILE A 75 27.45 -19.04 14.37
C ILE A 75 28.18 -20.31 14.77
N VAL A 76 27.51 -21.46 14.73
CA VAL A 76 28.07 -22.76 15.13
C VAL A 76 29.19 -23.22 14.20
N ASN A 77 28.97 -23.12 12.88
CA ASN A 77 29.94 -23.61 11.90
C ASN A 77 31.02 -22.57 11.57
N GLY A 78 30.82 -21.30 11.95
CA GLY A 78 31.71 -20.19 11.58
C GLY A 78 31.71 -19.84 10.08
N ILE A 79 30.78 -20.41 9.30
CA ILE A 79 30.66 -20.18 7.86
C ILE A 79 29.56 -19.13 7.63
N TYR A 80 29.96 -17.96 7.13
CA TYR A 80 29.05 -16.84 6.88
C TYR A 80 28.79 -16.65 5.38
N LEU A 81 27.60 -16.18 5.05
CA LEU A 81 27.29 -15.75 3.68
C LEU A 81 28.12 -14.51 3.31
N THR A 82 28.16 -14.18 2.01
CA THR A 82 28.65 -12.87 1.60
C THR A 82 27.65 -11.77 2.00
N LYS A 83 28.15 -10.55 2.23
CA LYS A 83 27.30 -9.37 2.50
C LYS A 83 26.23 -9.16 1.43
N GLY A 84 26.57 -9.39 0.16
CA GLY A 84 25.63 -9.27 -0.96
C GLY A 84 24.51 -10.30 -0.90
N SER A 85 24.85 -11.58 -0.66
CA SER A 85 23.89 -12.67 -0.53
C SER A 85 22.96 -12.46 0.65
N TRP A 86 23.51 -12.13 1.83
CA TRP A 86 22.73 -11.85 3.04
C TRP A 86 21.75 -10.68 2.84
N LYS A 87 22.23 -9.59 2.23
CA LYS A 87 21.41 -8.41 1.95
C LYS A 87 20.22 -8.72 1.03
N ARG A 88 20.42 -9.56 0.00
CA ARG A 88 19.34 -10.01 -0.90
C ARG A 88 18.37 -10.92 -0.15
N PHE A 89 18.89 -11.85 0.63
CA PHE A 89 18.11 -12.82 1.39
C PHE A 89 17.19 -12.16 2.42
N ILE A 90 17.71 -11.30 3.31
CA ILE A 90 16.87 -10.57 4.27
C ILE A 90 15.82 -9.73 3.55
N LYS A 91 16.21 -9.06 2.45
CA LYS A 91 15.27 -8.21 1.72
C LYS A 91 14.09 -9.04 1.20
N LEU A 92 14.33 -10.27 0.75
CA LEU A 92 13.27 -11.19 0.34
C LEU A 92 12.36 -11.53 1.53
N GLU A 93 12.93 -12.05 2.63
CA GLU A 93 12.19 -12.47 3.82
C GLU A 93 11.38 -11.32 4.46
N VAL A 94 11.95 -10.13 4.55
CA VAL A 94 11.27 -8.94 5.09
C VAL A 94 10.09 -8.55 4.21
N ASN A 95 10.26 -8.55 2.88
CA ASN A 95 9.20 -8.23 1.94
C ASN A 95 8.10 -9.30 1.96
N ASP A 96 8.46 -10.58 2.07
CA ASP A 96 7.48 -11.67 2.08
C ASP A 96 6.64 -11.66 3.36
N LYS A 97 7.26 -11.40 4.52
CA LYS A 97 6.53 -11.19 5.77
C LYS A 97 5.61 -9.97 5.70
N GLN A 98 6.07 -8.88 5.10
CA GLN A 98 5.26 -7.68 4.89
C GLN A 98 4.08 -7.95 3.96
N ARG A 99 4.28 -8.69 2.88
CA ARG A 99 3.20 -9.13 1.98
C ARG A 99 2.19 -9.99 2.71
N ALA A 100 2.66 -10.92 3.55
CA ALA A 100 1.78 -11.75 4.37
C ALA A 100 0.94 -10.91 5.34
N ILE A 101 1.57 -10.00 6.10
CA ILE A 101 0.87 -9.07 7.01
C ILE A 101 -0.16 -8.25 6.23
N TYR A 102 0.24 -7.67 5.11
CA TYR A 102 -0.64 -6.87 4.27
C TYR A 102 -1.85 -7.67 3.78
N ARG A 103 -1.65 -8.89 3.30
CA ARG A 103 -2.73 -9.80 2.90
C ARG A 103 -3.66 -10.11 4.07
N THR A 104 -3.10 -10.46 5.23
CA THR A 104 -3.89 -10.71 6.44
C THR A 104 -4.71 -9.48 6.83
N THR A 105 -4.10 -8.28 6.84
CA THR A 105 -4.82 -7.02 7.08
C THR A 105 -5.93 -6.81 6.06
N CYS A 106 -5.67 -7.01 4.77
CA CYS A 106 -6.68 -6.86 3.75
C CYS A 106 -7.84 -7.84 3.94
N ASN A 107 -7.55 -9.12 4.19
CA ASN A 107 -8.57 -10.14 4.44
C ASN A 107 -9.35 -9.91 5.75
N THR A 108 -8.72 -9.31 6.77
CA THR A 108 -9.36 -9.07 8.09
C THR A 108 -10.33 -7.91 8.03
N TYR A 109 -10.04 -6.90 7.22
CA TYR A 109 -10.85 -5.70 7.11
C TYR A 109 -11.52 -5.68 5.73
N ARG A 110 -12.83 -5.95 5.67
CA ARG A 110 -13.63 -5.92 4.43
C ARG A 110 -13.52 -4.62 3.60
N ARG A 111 -13.10 -3.51 4.24
CA ARG A 111 -12.78 -2.22 3.57
C ARG A 111 -11.39 -2.19 2.92
N HIS A 112 -10.48 -3.08 3.31
CA HIS A 112 -9.15 -3.23 2.73
C HIS A 112 -9.08 -4.29 1.61
N ASP A 113 -10.14 -5.07 1.35
CA ASP A 113 -10.32 -5.80 0.07
C ASP A 113 -10.18 -4.85 -1.13
N VAL A 114 -10.59 -3.60 -0.94
CA VAL A 114 -10.42 -2.53 -1.92
C VAL A 114 -8.94 -2.24 -2.20
N CYS A 115 -8.06 -2.39 -1.21
CA CYS A 115 -6.62 -2.26 -1.41
C CYS A 115 -6.02 -3.43 -2.22
N LEU A 116 -6.62 -4.64 -2.13
CA LEU A 116 -6.28 -5.78 -3.00
C LEU A 116 -6.74 -5.53 -4.44
N ASN A 117 -7.87 -4.86 -4.66
CA ASN A 117 -8.33 -4.46 -6.00
C ASN A 117 -7.45 -3.37 -6.65
N ILE A 118 -6.78 -2.57 -5.81
CA ILE A 118 -5.94 -1.44 -6.24
C ILE A 118 -4.52 -1.89 -6.59
N CYS A 119 -4.00 -2.92 -5.92
CA CYS A 119 -2.72 -3.53 -6.25
C CYS A 119 -2.98 -4.75 -7.14
N ASP A 120 -2.77 -4.60 -8.45
CA ASP A 120 -3.01 -5.65 -9.44
C ASP A 120 -2.25 -6.96 -9.05
N VAL A 121 -2.99 -7.93 -8.50
CA VAL A 121 -2.53 -9.30 -8.24
C VAL A 121 -2.85 -10.08 -9.50
N LYS A 122 -1.94 -10.03 -10.48
CA LYS A 122 -2.23 -10.51 -11.83
C LYS A 122 -2.60 -11.99 -11.93
N ASP A 123 -2.27 -12.81 -10.93
CA ASP A 123 -2.59 -14.22 -10.89
C ASP A 123 -2.75 -14.66 -9.43
N GLY A 124 -3.84 -15.34 -9.12
CA GLY A 124 -4.30 -15.71 -7.77
C GLY A 124 -3.17 -15.98 -6.76
N ALA A 125 -3.28 -15.35 -5.60
CA ALA A 125 -2.53 -15.57 -4.35
C ALA A 125 -0.98 -15.55 -4.39
N THR A 126 -0.33 -15.53 -5.55
CA THR A 126 1.12 -15.80 -5.67
C THR A 126 1.85 -14.80 -6.56
N GLY A 127 1.15 -14.01 -7.37
CA GLY A 127 1.76 -12.97 -8.19
C GLY A 127 2.45 -11.85 -7.38
N PRO A 128 3.48 -11.18 -7.95
CA PRO A 128 4.07 -10.00 -7.34
C PRO A 128 3.04 -8.87 -7.32
N LEU A 129 2.85 -8.24 -6.15
CA LEU A 129 2.00 -7.05 -6.01
C LEU A 129 2.50 -5.95 -6.94
N ARG A 130 1.67 -5.54 -7.91
CA ARG A 130 1.96 -4.40 -8.77
C ARG A 130 1.39 -3.13 -8.16
N PRO A 131 2.12 -2.00 -8.22
CA PRO A 131 1.57 -0.71 -7.83
C PRO A 131 0.32 -0.39 -8.64
N CYS A 132 -0.68 0.24 -8.00
CA CYS A 132 -1.83 0.77 -8.71
C CYS A 132 -1.40 1.66 -9.88
N VAL A 133 -2.20 1.65 -10.94
CA VAL A 133 -2.00 2.48 -12.12
C VAL A 133 -1.86 3.97 -11.77
N TRP A 134 -2.62 4.47 -10.80
CA TRP A 134 -2.56 5.86 -10.34
C TRP A 134 -1.26 6.21 -9.61
N TRP A 135 -0.67 5.25 -8.88
CA TRP A 135 0.65 5.45 -8.26
C TRP A 135 1.76 5.47 -9.31
N THR A 136 1.66 4.61 -10.33
CA THR A 136 2.60 4.62 -11.45
C THR A 136 2.53 5.95 -12.18
N LEU A 137 1.32 6.45 -12.45
CA LEU A 137 1.11 7.77 -13.07
C LEU A 137 1.69 8.90 -12.22
N ALA A 138 1.38 8.95 -10.91
CA ALA A 138 1.89 9.98 -10.01
C ALA A 138 3.43 9.99 -9.91
N LYS A 139 4.07 8.81 -10.01
CA LYS A 139 5.53 8.71 -10.00
C LYS A 139 6.14 9.22 -11.31
N MET A 140 5.50 8.96 -12.44
CA MET A 140 5.96 9.40 -13.76
C MET A 140 5.70 10.89 -14.01
N LYS A 141 4.62 11.42 -13.42
CA LYS A 141 4.11 12.78 -13.60
C LYS A 141 3.73 13.36 -12.23
N PRO A 142 4.70 13.85 -11.44
CA PRO A 142 4.45 14.39 -10.10
C PRO A 142 3.42 15.53 -10.07
N GLU A 143 3.27 16.27 -11.16
CA GLU A 143 2.25 17.32 -11.34
C GLU A 143 0.81 16.79 -11.25
N LEU A 144 0.60 15.48 -11.48
CA LEU A 144 -0.71 14.82 -11.37
C LEU A 144 -0.94 14.18 -10.00
N LEU A 145 -0.04 14.38 -9.03
CA LEU A 145 -0.10 13.70 -7.73
C LEU A 145 -1.43 13.94 -7.00
N THR A 146 -1.97 15.15 -7.06
CA THR A 146 -3.23 15.50 -6.39
C THR A 146 -4.42 14.77 -7.02
N GLN A 147 -4.47 14.72 -8.35
CA GLN A 147 -5.50 14.03 -9.14
C GLN A 147 -5.43 12.51 -8.88
N CYS A 148 -4.22 11.93 -8.89
CA CYS A 148 -4.01 10.53 -8.55
C CYS A 148 -4.42 10.22 -7.10
N LYS A 149 -4.17 11.12 -6.15
CA LYS A 149 -4.65 10.97 -4.76
C LYS A 149 -6.18 10.95 -4.69
N THR A 150 -6.86 11.83 -5.44
CA THR A 150 -8.33 11.81 -5.56
C THR A 150 -8.81 10.47 -6.10
N MET A 151 -8.22 9.98 -7.19
CA MET A 151 -8.56 8.67 -7.77
C MET A 151 -8.37 7.54 -6.76
N MET A 152 -7.27 7.55 -6.02
CA MET A 152 -7.01 6.55 -4.98
C MET A 152 -8.03 6.64 -3.84
N ARG A 153 -8.45 7.83 -3.42
CA ARG A 153 -9.50 8.01 -2.39
C ARG A 153 -10.85 7.48 -2.83
N LEU A 154 -11.22 7.75 -4.08
CA LEU A 154 -12.46 7.25 -4.68
C LEU A 154 -12.41 5.73 -4.79
N ALA A 155 -11.31 5.20 -5.34
CA ALA A 155 -11.11 3.77 -5.50
C ALA A 155 -11.11 3.02 -4.17
N THR A 156 -10.60 3.61 -3.08
CA THR A 156 -10.50 3.00 -1.73
C THR A 156 -11.76 3.13 -0.87
N ASP A 157 -12.82 3.77 -1.34
CA ASP A 157 -13.97 4.18 -0.51
C ASP A 157 -13.55 5.00 0.74
N SER A 158 -12.39 5.67 0.69
CA SER A 158 -11.86 6.52 1.78
C SER A 158 -12.23 8.00 1.61
N HIS A 159 -13.20 8.26 0.76
CA HIS A 159 -13.69 9.59 0.47
C HIS A 159 -14.82 9.94 1.46
N ASP A 160 -14.77 11.15 2.01
CA ASP A 160 -15.88 11.71 2.79
C ASP A 160 -16.96 12.26 1.83
N PHE A 161 -17.63 11.39 1.06
CA PHE A 161 -18.97 11.78 0.56
C PHE A 161 -19.93 11.92 1.73
N ARG A 162 -19.63 11.23 2.83
CA ARG A 162 -20.31 11.33 4.12
C ARG A 162 -19.82 12.56 4.87
N VAL A 163 -20.52 13.69 4.72
CA VAL A 163 -20.60 14.61 5.87
C VAL A 163 -21.34 13.81 6.95
N LYS A 164 -20.64 13.50 8.04
CA LYS A 164 -21.13 12.67 9.15
C LYS A 164 -22.41 13.27 9.73
N ASN A 165 -23.56 12.81 9.25
CA ASN A 165 -24.83 12.97 9.94
C ASN A 165 -25.39 11.58 10.23
N ASP A 166 -25.77 11.39 11.48
CA ASP A 166 -26.06 10.12 12.15
C ASP A 166 -27.22 9.35 11.52
N GLY A 167 -26.92 8.45 10.57
CA GLY A 167 -27.79 7.33 10.20
C GLY A 167 -28.94 7.62 9.23
N ILE A 168 -29.04 8.82 8.66
CA ILE A 168 -29.97 9.13 7.57
C ILE A 168 -29.16 9.17 6.26
N ASN A 169 -29.60 8.42 5.25
CA ASN A 169 -28.98 8.43 3.91
C ASN A 169 -28.83 9.89 3.45
N SER A 170 -27.59 10.39 3.30
CA SER A 170 -27.33 11.74 2.83
C SER A 170 -27.82 11.84 1.40
N THR A 171 -28.79 12.70 1.16
CA THR A 171 -29.19 13.07 -0.18
C THR A 171 -28.11 13.96 -0.78
N CYS A 172 -27.91 13.87 -2.09
CA CYS A 172 -26.94 14.67 -2.81
C CYS A 172 -27.45 16.10 -2.91
N PHE A 173 -26.74 17.00 -2.24
CA PHE A 173 -27.04 18.44 -2.23
C PHE A 173 -26.70 19.15 -3.54
N LEU A 174 -26.09 18.44 -4.50
CA LEU A 174 -25.65 19.02 -5.77
C LEU A 174 -26.66 18.81 -6.89
N CYS A 175 -27.56 17.83 -6.75
CA CYS A 175 -28.57 17.54 -7.74
C CYS A 175 -29.94 17.96 -7.20
N ASP A 176 -30.80 18.48 -8.08
CA ASP A 176 -32.16 18.88 -7.72
C ASP A 176 -33.07 17.69 -7.39
N MET A 177 -32.57 16.46 -7.60
CA MET A 177 -33.32 15.21 -7.46
C MET A 177 -33.22 14.59 -6.06
N PHE A 178 -32.41 15.15 -5.15
CA PHE A 178 -32.19 14.64 -3.79
C PHE A 178 -31.89 13.14 -3.72
N GLU A 179 -31.20 12.59 -4.73
CA GLU A 179 -30.81 11.18 -4.76
C GLU A 179 -29.80 10.84 -3.67
N ILE A 180 -29.69 9.58 -3.26
CA ILE A 180 -28.70 9.17 -2.26
C ILE A 180 -27.28 9.45 -2.80
N GLU A 181 -26.48 10.20 -2.03
CA GLU A 181 -25.12 10.56 -2.41
C GLU A 181 -24.18 9.35 -2.28
N THR A 182 -24.16 8.55 -3.33
CA THR A 182 -23.23 7.44 -3.52
C THR A 182 -22.12 7.83 -4.48
N LEU A 183 -21.03 7.07 -4.47
CA LEU A 183 -19.94 7.19 -5.46
C LEU A 183 -20.46 7.01 -6.90
N ASP A 184 -21.42 6.09 -7.07
CA ASP A 184 -22.10 5.84 -8.33
C ASP A 184 -22.90 7.07 -8.77
N HIS A 185 -23.72 7.63 -7.88
CA HIS A 185 -24.43 8.87 -8.15
C HIS A 185 -23.47 10.01 -8.51
N PHE A 186 -22.41 10.22 -7.71
CA PHE A 186 -21.44 11.29 -7.94
C PHE A 186 -20.78 11.21 -9.32
N LEU A 187 -20.37 10.01 -9.76
CA LEU A 187 -19.68 9.84 -11.04
C LEU A 187 -20.60 9.71 -12.23
N PHE A 188 -21.79 9.13 -12.08
CA PHE A 188 -22.59 8.65 -13.22
C PHE A 188 -23.98 9.30 -13.31
N SER A 189 -24.61 9.65 -12.19
CA SER A 189 -26.02 10.04 -12.17
C SER A 189 -26.26 11.52 -11.82
N CYS A 190 -25.33 12.16 -11.11
CA CYS A 190 -25.51 13.52 -10.59
C CYS A 190 -25.66 14.56 -11.71
N THR A 191 -26.83 15.17 -11.88
CA THR A 191 -27.14 16.09 -13.00
C THR A 191 -26.12 17.24 -13.14
N ASN A 192 -25.57 17.72 -12.02
CA ASN A 192 -24.59 18.82 -11.96
C ASN A 192 -23.21 18.49 -12.57
N PHE A 193 -22.91 17.22 -12.83
CA PHE A 193 -21.67 16.79 -13.48
C PHE A 193 -21.88 16.21 -14.89
N SER A 194 -23.01 16.52 -15.53
CA SER A 194 -23.34 16.05 -16.89
C SER A 194 -22.24 16.38 -17.91
N ASP A 195 -21.72 17.61 -17.90
CA ASP A 195 -20.64 18.03 -18.81
C ASP A 195 -19.34 17.26 -18.60
N GLU A 196 -18.93 17.05 -17.34
CA GLU A 196 -17.76 16.25 -17.01
C GLU A 196 -17.93 14.79 -17.43
N ARG A 197 -19.13 14.23 -17.25
CA ARG A 197 -19.43 12.86 -17.69
C ARG A 197 -19.35 12.70 -19.20
N ILE A 198 -19.85 13.65 -19.97
CA ILE A 198 -19.72 13.61 -21.43
C ILE A 198 -18.25 13.57 -21.85
N LYS A 199 -17.39 14.34 -21.17
CA LYS A 199 -15.93 14.31 -21.41
C LYS A 199 -15.33 12.95 -21.01
N LEU A 200 -15.77 12.39 -19.88
CA LEU A 200 -15.32 11.08 -19.41
C LEU A 200 -15.74 9.97 -20.38
N ALA A 201 -17.01 9.94 -20.79
CA ALA A 201 -17.57 9.00 -21.74
C ALA A 201 -16.79 8.99 -23.05
N LYS A 202 -16.47 10.17 -23.62
CA LYS A 202 -15.63 10.28 -24.83
C LYS A 202 -14.26 9.60 -24.71
N ILE A 203 -13.67 9.56 -23.51
CA ILE A 203 -12.40 8.85 -23.29
C ILE A 203 -12.66 7.35 -23.14
N LEU A 204 -13.71 6.95 -22.43
CA LEU A 204 -14.06 5.55 -22.16
C LEU A 204 -14.59 4.83 -23.40
N ASP A 205 -15.30 5.51 -24.30
CA ASP A 205 -15.84 4.96 -25.56
C ASP A 205 -14.74 4.38 -26.45
N LYS A 206 -13.50 4.87 -26.32
CA LYS A 206 -12.31 4.34 -27.01
C LYS A 206 -11.98 2.88 -26.64
N TYR A 207 -12.50 2.39 -25.51
CA TYR A 207 -12.10 1.12 -24.91
C TYR A 207 -13.26 0.10 -24.78
N SER A 208 -14.38 0.34 -25.49
CA SER A 208 -15.56 -0.53 -25.70
C SER A 208 -16.61 -0.66 -24.58
N SER A 209 -17.80 -1.10 -25.01
CA SER A 209 -19.18 -0.83 -24.57
C SER A 209 -19.69 -1.51 -23.29
N ASN A 210 -18.86 -2.19 -22.51
CA ASN A 210 -19.27 -2.87 -21.27
C ASN A 210 -18.64 -2.21 -20.04
N GLY A 211 -18.66 -0.87 -20.02
CA GLY A 211 -17.74 -0.06 -19.23
C GLY A 211 -17.88 -0.11 -17.71
N LEU A 212 -18.87 -0.80 -17.14
CA LEU A 212 -19.14 -0.76 -15.70
C LEU A 212 -19.73 -2.09 -15.21
N THR A 213 -19.24 -2.59 -14.08
CA THR A 213 -19.89 -3.70 -13.35
C THR A 213 -20.57 -3.10 -12.12
N ASP A 214 -21.80 -3.54 -11.81
CA ASP A 214 -22.70 -3.04 -10.75
C ASP A 214 -22.16 -3.16 -9.30
N ASN A 215 -20.87 -3.44 -9.14
CA ASN A 215 -20.28 -3.55 -7.82
C ASN A 215 -19.84 -2.18 -7.31
N LYS A 216 -19.97 -2.00 -6.01
CA LYS A 216 -19.66 -0.82 -5.18
C LYS A 216 -18.24 -0.23 -5.35
N ASN A 217 -17.42 -0.78 -6.25
CA ASN A 217 -16.09 -0.34 -6.61
C ASN A 217 -16.09 0.07 -8.09
N ILE A 218 -15.75 1.32 -8.37
CA ILE A 218 -15.57 1.77 -9.76
C ILE A 218 -14.35 1.04 -10.34
N ILE A 219 -14.60 0.14 -11.29
CA ILE A 219 -13.56 -0.51 -12.07
C ILE A 219 -13.72 -0.02 -13.51
N PHE A 220 -12.80 0.82 -13.96
CA PHE A 220 -12.70 1.15 -15.39
C PHE A 220 -12.11 -0.06 -16.09
N ASN A 221 -12.95 -0.82 -16.79
CA ASN A 221 -12.49 -1.93 -17.60
C ASN A 221 -12.05 -1.39 -18.96
N PHE A 222 -10.76 -1.48 -19.26
CA PHE A 222 -10.23 -1.07 -20.54
C PHE A 222 -9.93 -2.32 -21.37
N ASN A 223 -10.77 -2.60 -22.37
CA ASN A 223 -10.49 -3.67 -23.32
C ASN A 223 -9.46 -3.17 -24.34
N GLY A 224 -8.20 -3.02 -23.91
CA GLY A 224 -7.10 -2.55 -24.74
C GLY A 224 -5.96 -1.90 -23.97
N ASN A 225 -4.93 -1.49 -24.70
CA ASN A 225 -3.79 -0.78 -24.12
C ASN A 225 -4.17 0.69 -23.86
N VAL A 226 -4.40 1.02 -22.58
CA VAL A 226 -4.70 2.40 -22.15
C VAL A 226 -3.47 3.28 -22.32
N THR A 227 -3.65 4.43 -22.96
CA THR A 227 -2.57 5.41 -23.07
C THR A 227 -2.43 6.23 -21.78
N TYR A 228 -1.22 6.72 -21.51
CA TYR A 228 -1.00 7.66 -20.41
C TYR A 228 -1.84 8.95 -20.52
N SER A 229 -2.05 9.44 -21.73
CA SER A 229 -2.87 10.63 -21.97
C SER A 229 -4.32 10.40 -21.55
N ASP A 230 -4.86 9.21 -21.81
CA ASP A 230 -6.22 8.87 -21.42
C ASP A 230 -6.34 8.71 -19.90
N MET A 231 -5.36 8.08 -19.24
CA MET A 231 -5.32 8.01 -17.77
C MET A 231 -5.24 9.40 -17.13
N ALA A 232 -4.38 10.28 -17.64
CA ALA A 232 -4.27 11.65 -17.16
C ALA A 232 -5.57 12.44 -17.37
N GLY A 233 -6.23 12.26 -18.53
CA GLY A 233 -7.52 12.86 -18.84
C GLY A 233 -8.61 12.42 -17.87
N ILE A 234 -8.75 11.12 -17.62
CA ILE A 234 -9.70 10.56 -16.65
C ILE A 234 -9.44 11.13 -15.25
N SER A 235 -8.19 11.09 -14.80
CA SER A 235 -7.80 11.60 -13.48
C SER A 235 -8.13 13.08 -13.32
N ASN A 236 -7.89 13.88 -14.36
CA ASN A 236 -8.18 15.31 -14.34
C ASN A 236 -9.68 15.61 -14.29
N ILE A 237 -10.49 14.93 -15.10
CA ILE A 237 -11.95 15.12 -15.11
C ILE A 237 -12.54 14.81 -13.73
N ILE A 238 -12.17 13.66 -13.16
CA ILE A 238 -12.68 13.24 -11.84
C ILE A 238 -12.20 14.19 -10.74
N HIS A 239 -10.97 14.68 -10.83
CA HIS A 239 -10.46 15.69 -9.90
C HIS A 239 -11.24 17.02 -9.99
N VAL A 240 -11.60 17.46 -11.20
CA VAL A 240 -12.44 18.66 -11.40
C VAL A 240 -13.82 18.46 -10.76
N MET A 241 -14.47 17.31 -10.97
CA MET A 241 -15.75 16.99 -10.31
C MET A 241 -15.61 17.06 -8.79
N TYR A 242 -14.52 16.52 -8.24
CA TYR A 242 -14.26 16.53 -6.81
C TYR A 242 -14.05 17.95 -6.25
N ILE A 243 -13.27 18.80 -6.95
CA ILE A 243 -13.09 20.21 -6.56
C ILE A 243 -14.42 20.96 -6.63
N LYS A 244 -15.19 20.80 -7.70
CA LYS A 244 -16.51 21.43 -7.85
C LYS A 244 -17.42 21.07 -6.69
N ARG A 245 -17.50 19.78 -6.33
CA ARG A 245 -18.22 19.32 -5.14
C ARG A 245 -17.73 20.01 -3.86
N ALA A 246 -16.42 20.00 -3.61
CA ALA A 246 -15.86 20.59 -2.39
C ALA A 246 -16.17 22.08 -2.26
N LYS A 247 -16.11 22.83 -3.37
CA LYS A 247 -16.48 24.26 -3.41
C LYS A 247 -17.95 24.47 -3.09
N LEU A 248 -18.85 23.68 -3.70
CA LEU A 248 -20.28 23.80 -3.46
C LEU A 248 -20.61 23.49 -1.99
N ILE A 249 -20.05 22.42 -1.42
CA ILE A 249 -20.22 22.11 0.02
C ILE A 249 -19.75 23.27 0.90
N SER A 250 -18.60 23.89 0.59
CA SER A 250 -18.11 25.02 1.38
C SER A 250 -19.01 26.26 1.30
N GLN A 251 -19.74 26.45 0.20
CA GLN A 251 -20.72 27.53 0.08
C GLN A 251 -21.95 27.27 0.95
N TYR A 252 -22.42 26.04 1.02
CA TYR A 252 -23.58 25.67 1.84
C TYR A 252 -23.26 25.54 3.34
N ALA A 253 -22.01 25.22 3.72
CA ALA A 253 -21.58 25.14 5.11
C ALA A 253 -21.29 26.51 5.76
N GLY A 254 -21.26 27.58 4.97
CA GLY A 254 -21.04 28.96 5.42
C GLY A 254 -22.32 29.77 5.68
N ASN A 255 -23.49 29.13 5.56
CA ASN A 255 -24.82 29.67 5.90
C ASN A 255 -25.40 28.90 7.10
#